data_AF-A0A255R1G8-F1
#
_entry.id   AF-A0A255R1G8-F1
#
_cell.length_a   1.000
_cell.length_b   1.000
_cell.length_c   1.000
_cell.angle_alpha   90.00
_cell.angle_beta   90.00
_cell.angle_gamma   90.00
#
_symmetry.space_group_name_H-M   'P 1'
#
loop_
_entity.id
_entity.type
_entity.pdbx_description
1 polymer ?
#
loop_
_entity_poly.entity_id
_entity_poly.type
_entity_poly.pdbx_seq_one_letter_code
_entity_poly.pdbx_strand_id
1 'polypeptide(L)'
;MLADSKKATQPFQHEDLPMTRFLPAIALLFGFTALPLPEADAQFYFGSQRFGSHASHRNRQHDSNFHRVESRFVHRPNVVKLDEYADRLAKIAEHLHDDAHDLSQDYHHSDSIERYVDQLEQLQKHMHSILHHAAGDHHVDSGMLRHIQTDVTSAKSLLGRLDRELRHQSHDGTRRHDSQLILHMRRIIVREAYPLLGLMQNELTGDRYGSSTGHHHHHPGW
;
A
#
# COMPACT_ATOMS: atom_id res chain seq x y z
N MET A 1 7.80 -5.83 -82.84
CA MET A 1 9.25 -5.58 -82.78
C MET A 1 9.49 -4.62 -81.63
N LEU A 2 9.97 -5.17 -80.51
CA LEU A 2 10.28 -4.44 -79.28
C LEU A 2 11.64 -3.75 -79.42
N ALA A 3 11.72 -2.48 -79.02
CA ALA A 3 12.99 -1.78 -78.84
C ALA A 3 13.27 -1.67 -77.34
N ASP A 4 14.33 -2.36 -76.93
CA ASP A 4 14.97 -2.35 -75.61
C ASP A 4 15.41 -0.94 -75.20
N SER A 5 14.97 -0.49 -74.02
CA SER A 5 15.52 0.69 -73.33
C SER A 5 16.25 0.23 -72.08
N LYS A 6 17.57 0.04 -72.22
CA LYS A 6 18.49 -0.24 -71.13
C LYS A 6 18.78 1.06 -70.37
N LYS A 7 18.19 1.23 -69.18
CA LYS A 7 18.61 2.27 -68.23
C LYS A 7 19.49 1.62 -67.16
N ALA A 8 20.75 2.03 -67.14
CA ALA A 8 21.77 1.56 -66.21
C ALA A 8 21.46 2.06 -64.79
N THR A 9 21.27 1.13 -63.87
CA THR A 9 21.23 1.35 -62.42
C THR A 9 22.66 1.49 -61.91
N GLN A 10 23.02 2.67 -61.39
CA GLN A 10 24.26 2.82 -60.64
C GLN A 10 24.12 2.18 -59.24
N PRO A 11 25.14 1.46 -58.75
CA PRO A 11 25.15 0.96 -57.39
C PRO A 11 25.47 2.11 -56.42
N PHE A 12 24.55 2.36 -55.50
CA PHE A 12 24.80 3.19 -54.31
C PHE A 12 25.83 2.45 -53.44
N GLN A 13 27.04 3.00 -53.35
CA GLN A 13 28.00 2.61 -52.32
C GLN A 13 27.56 3.27 -51.01
N HIS A 14 26.95 2.48 -50.12
CA HIS A 14 26.77 2.87 -48.74
C HIS A 14 28.04 2.48 -47.99
N GLU A 15 28.72 3.48 -47.46
CA GLU A 15 29.92 3.34 -46.65
C GLU A 15 29.65 2.45 -45.43
N ASP A 16 30.51 1.46 -45.26
CA ASP A 16 30.62 0.64 -44.05
C ASP A 16 31.02 1.53 -42.88
N LEU A 17 30.04 1.97 -42.09
CA LEU A 17 30.28 2.52 -40.76
C LEU A 17 30.69 1.36 -39.83
N PRO A 18 31.83 1.44 -39.13
CA PRO A 18 32.21 0.41 -38.17
C PRO A 18 31.17 0.36 -37.04
N MET A 19 30.48 -0.78 -36.92
CA MET A 19 29.69 -1.15 -35.75
C MET A 19 30.59 -1.20 -34.53
N THR A 20 30.78 -0.05 -33.90
CA THR A 20 31.31 0.04 -32.54
C THR A 20 30.12 -0.20 -31.63
N ARG A 21 29.89 -1.47 -31.29
CA ARG A 21 28.95 -1.88 -30.24
C ARG A 21 29.49 -1.40 -28.89
N PHE A 22 29.33 -0.12 -28.60
CA PHE A 22 29.32 0.37 -27.23
C PHE A 22 27.90 0.16 -26.69
N LEU A 23 27.73 -0.96 -25.99
CA LEU A 23 26.70 -1.08 -24.99
C LEU A 23 27.12 -0.18 -23.82
N PRO A 24 26.38 0.89 -23.46
CA PRO A 24 26.47 1.37 -22.10
C PRO A 24 25.84 0.28 -21.23
N ALA A 25 26.68 -0.45 -20.51
CA ALA A 25 26.25 -1.08 -19.28
C ALA A 25 25.79 0.07 -18.36
N ILE A 26 24.50 0.40 -18.43
CA ILE A 26 23.82 1.19 -17.43
C ILE A 26 23.72 0.28 -16.20
N ALA A 27 24.83 0.21 -15.47
CA ALA A 27 24.80 -0.11 -14.07
C ALA A 27 24.14 1.10 -13.40
N LEU A 28 22.83 1.07 -13.22
CA LEU A 28 22.14 1.89 -12.23
C LEU A 28 22.59 1.39 -10.86
N LEU A 29 23.79 1.79 -10.48
CA LEU A 29 24.18 1.97 -9.10
C LEU A 29 23.30 3.10 -8.57
N PHE A 30 22.13 2.75 -8.04
CA PHE A 30 21.47 3.58 -7.04
C PHE A 30 22.35 3.54 -5.79
N GLY A 31 23.39 4.37 -5.82
CA GLY A 31 24.08 4.80 -4.63
C GLY A 31 23.07 5.56 -3.79
N PHE A 32 22.55 4.91 -2.74
CA PHE A 32 21.99 5.60 -1.59
C PHE A 32 23.11 6.45 -0.99
N THR A 33 23.29 7.67 -1.50
CA THR A 33 23.91 8.72 -0.72
C THR A 33 22.96 8.99 0.43
N ALA A 34 23.28 8.44 1.60
CA ALA A 34 22.71 8.84 2.87
C ALA A 34 23.03 10.32 3.08
N LEU A 35 22.21 11.20 2.50
CA LEU A 35 22.13 12.58 2.92
C LEU A 35 21.61 12.55 4.37
N PRO A 36 22.29 13.20 5.33
CA PRO A 36 21.70 13.41 6.63
C PRO A 36 20.50 14.34 6.41
N LEU A 37 19.30 13.77 6.35
CA LEU A 37 18.09 14.56 6.48
C LEU A 37 18.17 15.25 7.85
N PRO A 38 18.00 16.58 7.93
CA PRO A 38 17.74 17.21 9.20
C PRO A 38 16.50 16.55 9.79
N GLU A 39 16.61 16.15 11.06
CA GLU A 39 15.52 15.74 11.94
C GLU A 39 14.44 16.83 11.89
N ALA A 40 13.53 16.73 10.91
CA ALA A 40 12.33 17.52 10.87
C ALA A 40 11.40 16.87 11.88
N ASP A 41 11.26 17.53 13.03
CA ASP A 41 10.20 17.32 14.01
C ASP A 41 8.84 17.41 13.32
N ALA A 42 8.45 16.33 12.64
CA ALA A 42 7.15 16.14 12.06
C ALA A 42 6.20 15.75 13.20
N GLN A 43 5.90 16.72 14.08
CA GLN A 43 4.78 16.66 15.00
C GLN A 43 3.48 16.71 14.19
N PHE A 44 3.16 15.61 13.51
CA PHE A 44 1.84 15.40 12.93
C PHE A 44 0.86 15.15 14.07
N TYR A 45 0.25 16.24 14.52
CA TYR A 45 -0.99 16.23 15.30
C TYR A 45 -2.10 15.56 14.46
N PHE A 46 -2.20 14.23 14.52
CA PHE A 46 -3.42 13.53 14.16
C PHE A 46 -4.47 13.81 15.24
N GLY A 47 -5.17 14.93 15.06
CA GLY A 47 -6.32 15.31 15.87
C GLY A 47 -7.37 14.22 15.83
N SER A 48 -7.39 13.38 16.87
CA SER A 48 -8.42 12.39 17.11
C SER A 48 -9.72 13.14 17.41
N GLN A 49 -10.60 13.29 16.42
CA GLN A 49 -11.95 13.78 16.64
C GLN A 49 -12.70 12.76 17.49
N ARG A 50 -12.72 13.02 18.81
CA ARG A 50 -13.53 12.32 19.80
C ARG A 50 -15.00 12.59 19.48
N PHE A 51 -15.68 11.61 18.90
CA PHE A 51 -17.14 11.63 18.80
C PHE A 51 -17.76 11.44 20.19
N GLY A 52 -18.64 12.38 20.52
CA GLY A 52 -19.27 12.55 21.82
C GLY A 52 -20.05 11.34 22.29
N SER A 53 -19.88 11.07 23.58
CA SER A 53 -20.57 10.05 24.36
C SER A 53 -22.03 10.43 24.55
N HIS A 54 -22.96 9.66 23.98
CA HIS A 54 -24.32 9.59 24.51
C HIS A 54 -24.40 8.45 25.54
N ALA A 55 -24.38 8.86 26.80
CA ALA A 55 -24.65 8.02 27.95
C ALA A 55 -26.09 7.49 27.88
N SER A 56 -26.25 6.18 27.69
CA SER A 56 -27.48 5.47 28.01
C SER A 56 -27.24 4.64 29.26
N HIS A 57 -27.71 5.17 30.38
CA HIS A 57 -27.88 4.45 31.63
C HIS A 57 -28.86 3.28 31.43
N ARG A 58 -28.35 2.05 31.32
CA ARG A 58 -29.13 0.84 31.56
C ARG A 58 -28.59 0.12 32.78
N ASN A 59 -29.32 0.34 33.85
CA ASN A 59 -29.34 -0.41 35.09
C ASN A 59 -29.67 -1.88 34.78
N ARG A 60 -28.74 -2.82 34.99
CA ARG A 60 -29.05 -4.26 34.99
C ARG A 60 -28.16 -5.02 35.97
N GLN A 61 -28.78 -5.25 37.11
CA GLN A 61 -28.71 -6.42 37.99
C GLN A 61 -27.63 -7.47 37.68
N HIS A 62 -26.75 -7.60 38.66
CA HIS A 62 -26.09 -8.81 39.15
C HIS A 62 -26.66 -10.12 38.59
N ASP A 63 -25.83 -10.84 37.83
CA ASP A 63 -25.78 -12.30 37.88
C ASP A 63 -24.31 -12.72 37.99
N SER A 64 -23.96 -13.20 39.17
CA SER A 64 -22.64 -13.70 39.55
C SER A 64 -22.42 -15.08 38.93
N ASN A 65 -21.96 -15.12 37.69
CA ASN A 65 -21.41 -16.33 37.07
C ASN A 65 -19.88 -16.31 37.17
N PHE A 66 -19.39 -16.71 38.34
CA PHE A 66 -17.98 -17.03 38.55
C PHE A 66 -17.63 -18.37 37.88
N HIS A 67 -16.45 -18.41 37.28
CA HIS A 67 -15.76 -19.60 36.73
C HIS A 67 -16.09 -20.02 35.29
N ARG A 68 -15.80 -19.14 34.34
CA ARG A 68 -14.99 -19.58 33.20
C ARG A 68 -13.80 -18.63 33.07
N VAL A 69 -12.73 -18.94 33.82
CA VAL A 69 -11.38 -18.51 33.46
C VAL A 69 -11.04 -19.30 32.19
N GLU A 70 -11.72 -18.97 31.10
CA GLU A 70 -11.21 -19.26 29.77
C GLU A 70 -9.87 -18.55 29.75
N SER A 71 -8.81 -19.33 29.83
CA SER A 71 -7.45 -18.90 29.58
C SER A 71 -7.47 -18.21 28.23
N ARG A 72 -7.67 -16.88 28.25
CA ARG A 72 -7.57 -16.05 27.06
C ARG A 72 -6.11 -16.17 26.69
N PHE A 73 -5.83 -17.07 25.76
CA PHE A 73 -4.52 -17.19 25.16
C PHE A 73 -4.18 -15.78 24.66
N VAL A 74 -3.29 -15.11 25.40
CA VAL A 74 -2.84 -13.78 25.03
C VAL A 74 -2.07 -13.99 23.74
N HIS A 75 -2.69 -13.57 22.63
CA HIS A 75 -2.07 -13.66 21.33
C HIS A 75 -0.76 -12.90 21.36
N ARG A 76 0.33 -13.56 20.97
CA ARG A 76 1.65 -12.95 20.84
C ARG A 76 1.93 -12.78 19.35
N PRO A 77 1.91 -11.53 18.83
CA PRO A 77 2.22 -11.27 17.42
C PRO A 77 3.59 -11.80 17.04
N ASN A 78 3.68 -12.40 15.85
CA ASN A 78 4.94 -12.77 15.24
C ASN A 78 5.56 -11.57 14.52
N VAL A 79 6.55 -10.95 15.14
CA VAL A 79 7.25 -9.76 14.61
C VAL A 79 7.90 -10.03 13.26
N VAL A 80 8.51 -11.21 13.07
CA VAL A 80 9.18 -11.56 11.80
C VAL A 80 8.16 -11.57 10.66
N LYS A 81 6.96 -12.12 10.89
CA LYS A 81 5.88 -12.06 9.89
C LYS A 81 5.40 -10.64 9.63
N LEU A 82 5.26 -9.83 10.67
CA LEU A 82 4.85 -8.43 10.52
C LEU A 82 5.88 -7.64 9.69
N ASP A 83 7.18 -7.90 9.90
CA ASP A 83 8.26 -7.30 9.13
C ASP A 83 8.21 -7.73 7.65
N GLU A 84 8.05 -9.04 7.39
CA GLU A 84 7.82 -9.55 6.03
C GLU A 84 6.58 -8.92 5.36
N TYR A 85 5.53 -8.65 6.14
CA TYR A 85 4.33 -7.97 5.63
C TYR A 85 4.60 -6.48 5.35
N ALA A 86 5.38 -5.80 6.18
CA ALA A 86 5.80 -4.43 5.95
C ALA A 86 6.66 -4.30 4.68
N ASP A 87 7.57 -5.24 4.43
CA ASP A 87 8.35 -5.31 3.18
C ASP A 87 7.47 -5.51 1.94
N ARG A 88 6.45 -6.36 2.04
CA ARG A 88 5.47 -6.53 0.94
C ARG A 88 4.66 -5.26 0.71
N LEU A 89 4.31 -4.54 1.78
CA LEU A 89 3.62 -3.27 1.67
C LEU A 89 4.50 -2.22 0.99
N ALA A 90 5.83 -2.28 1.20
CA ALA A 90 6.80 -1.41 0.54
C ALA A 90 6.77 -1.61 -0.98
N LYS A 91 6.81 -2.87 -1.44
CA LYS A 91 6.73 -3.21 -2.87
C LYS A 91 5.40 -2.77 -3.49
N ILE A 92 4.31 -2.88 -2.73
CA ILE A 92 3.00 -2.38 -3.17
C ILE A 92 3.02 -0.85 -3.31
N ALA A 93 3.60 -0.14 -2.34
CA ALA A 93 3.71 1.31 -2.39
C ALA A 93 4.58 1.76 -3.57
N GLU A 94 5.72 1.09 -3.80
CA GLU A 94 6.60 1.30 -4.96
C GLU A 94 5.84 1.13 -6.29
N HIS A 95 5.11 0.03 -6.47
CA HIS A 95 4.31 -0.17 -7.69
C HIS A 95 3.23 0.90 -7.88
N LEU A 96 2.57 1.31 -6.79
CA LEU A 96 1.58 2.39 -6.85
C LEU A 96 2.23 3.73 -7.17
N HIS A 97 3.47 3.95 -6.73
CA HIS A 97 4.24 5.16 -6.99
C HIS A 97 4.63 5.23 -8.45
N ASP A 98 5.20 4.15 -8.98
CA ASP A 98 5.58 4.05 -10.39
C ASP A 98 4.37 4.27 -11.31
N ASP A 99 3.25 3.60 -11.03
CA ASP A 99 2.00 3.80 -11.79
C ASP A 99 1.45 5.23 -11.68
N ALA A 100 1.60 5.88 -10.51
CA ALA A 100 1.16 7.25 -10.31
C ALA A 100 2.05 8.24 -11.06
N HIS A 101 3.37 8.01 -11.06
CA HIS A 101 4.35 8.81 -11.77
C HIS A 101 4.20 8.71 -13.30
N ASP A 102 3.80 7.54 -13.79
CA ASP A 102 3.53 7.31 -15.22
C ASP A 102 2.21 7.92 -15.71
N LEU A 103 1.38 8.47 -14.82
CA LEU A 103 0.20 9.24 -15.23
C LEU A 103 0.62 10.49 -16.01
N SER A 104 -0.16 10.83 -17.04
CA SER A 104 0.06 12.05 -17.81
C SER A 104 0.09 13.29 -16.90
N GLN A 105 1.09 14.18 -17.05
CA GLN A 105 1.23 15.39 -16.20
C GLN A 105 0.06 16.37 -16.29
N ASP A 106 -0.68 16.36 -17.39
CA ASP A 106 -1.89 17.14 -17.61
C ASP A 106 -3.15 16.51 -16.97
N TYR A 107 -2.96 15.44 -16.20
CA TYR A 107 -4.02 14.80 -15.43
C TYR A 107 -4.31 15.58 -14.15
N HIS A 108 -5.50 16.19 -14.06
CA HIS A 108 -5.89 17.13 -12.99
C HIS A 108 -5.74 16.62 -11.54
N HIS A 109 -5.58 15.32 -11.34
CA HIS A 109 -5.56 14.67 -10.04
C HIS A 109 -4.32 13.78 -9.81
N SER A 110 -3.30 13.86 -10.67
CA SER A 110 -2.03 13.15 -10.44
C SER A 110 -1.43 13.53 -9.08
N ASP A 111 -1.38 14.83 -8.75
CA ASP A 111 -0.87 15.34 -7.48
C ASP A 111 -1.55 14.73 -6.24
N SER A 112 -2.86 14.52 -6.29
CA SER A 112 -3.58 13.95 -5.14
C SER A 112 -3.31 12.46 -4.99
N ILE A 113 -3.20 11.74 -6.11
CA ILE A 113 -2.82 10.32 -6.15
C ILE A 113 -1.40 10.14 -5.61
N GLU A 114 -0.42 10.90 -6.12
CA GLU A 114 0.97 10.88 -5.66
C GLU A 114 1.08 11.14 -4.16
N ARG A 115 0.41 12.17 -3.64
CA ARG A 115 0.40 12.48 -2.19
C ARG A 115 -0.13 11.33 -1.33
N TYR A 116 -1.15 10.61 -1.80
CA TYR A 116 -1.63 9.43 -1.07
C TYR A 116 -0.57 8.34 -1.07
N VAL A 117 0.08 8.08 -2.20
CA VAL A 117 1.13 7.05 -2.29
C VAL A 117 2.34 7.42 -1.42
N ASP A 118 2.80 8.68 -1.45
CA ASP A 118 3.89 9.16 -0.58
C ASP A 118 3.59 8.95 0.91
N GLN A 119 2.35 9.22 1.32
CA GLN A 119 1.91 8.97 2.69
C GLN A 119 1.88 7.48 3.03
N LEU A 120 1.54 6.61 2.06
CA LEU A 120 1.61 5.17 2.24
C LEU A 120 3.05 4.69 2.46
N GLU A 121 4.00 5.22 1.68
CA GLU A 121 5.43 4.92 1.85
C GLU A 121 5.95 5.38 3.21
N GLN A 122 5.55 6.56 3.67
CA GLN A 122 5.95 7.06 4.99
C GLN A 122 5.45 6.14 6.11
N LEU A 123 4.19 5.71 6.04
CA LEU A 123 3.63 4.75 6.99
C LEU A 123 4.39 3.41 6.95
N GLN A 124 4.74 2.95 5.75
CA GLN A 124 5.54 1.73 5.59
C GLN A 124 6.93 1.87 6.21
N LYS A 125 7.65 2.95 5.92
CA LYS A 125 8.98 3.23 6.48
C LYS A 125 8.94 3.27 8.00
N HIS A 126 7.89 3.90 8.57
CA HIS A 126 7.69 3.95 10.01
C HIS A 126 7.45 2.55 10.62
N MET A 127 6.55 1.76 10.04
CA MET A 127 6.31 0.38 10.50
C MET A 127 7.57 -0.48 10.41
N HIS A 128 8.29 -0.41 9.31
CA HIS A 128 9.52 -1.17 9.10
C HIS A 128 10.60 -0.80 10.11
N SER A 129 10.82 0.50 10.36
CA SER A 129 11.76 0.96 11.40
C SER A 129 11.41 0.38 12.78
N ILE A 130 10.14 0.45 13.18
CA ILE A 130 9.69 -0.10 14.46
C ILE A 130 9.91 -1.62 14.54
N LEU A 131 9.51 -2.35 13.50
CA LEU A 131 9.60 -3.81 13.45
C LEU A 131 11.05 -4.30 13.41
N HIS A 132 11.91 -3.59 12.68
CA HIS A 132 13.33 -3.88 12.60
C HIS A 132 14.02 -3.71 13.95
N HIS A 133 13.74 -2.62 14.67
CA HIS A 133 14.26 -2.41 16.04
C HIS A 133 13.78 -3.51 16.99
N ALA A 134 12.50 -3.87 16.92
CA ALA A 134 11.92 -4.95 17.73
C ALA A 134 12.57 -6.31 17.47
N ALA A 135 12.86 -6.60 16.20
CA ALA A 135 13.51 -7.84 15.79
C ALA A 135 14.96 -7.91 16.32
N GLY A 136 15.69 -6.81 16.27
CA GLY A 136 17.06 -6.69 16.78
C GLY A 136 17.17 -6.84 18.29
N ASP A 137 16.25 -6.21 19.04
CA ASP A 137 16.29 -6.21 20.51
C ASP A 137 15.61 -7.45 21.13
N HIS A 138 14.93 -8.26 20.31
CA HIS A 138 14.06 -9.37 20.74
C HIS A 138 12.99 -8.97 21.77
N HIS A 139 12.69 -7.68 21.85
CA HIS A 139 11.74 -7.12 22.79
C HIS A 139 10.56 -6.50 22.05
N VAL A 140 9.35 -6.87 22.48
CA VAL A 140 8.10 -6.42 21.87
C VAL A 140 7.28 -5.77 22.97
N ASP A 141 7.27 -4.44 22.99
CA ASP A 141 6.43 -3.69 23.92
C ASP A 141 5.01 -3.50 23.36
N SER A 142 4.06 -3.42 24.28
CA SER A 142 2.66 -3.11 23.99
C SER A 142 2.45 -1.75 23.30
N GLY A 143 3.26 -0.74 23.63
CA GLY A 143 3.21 0.57 22.99
C GLY A 143 3.59 0.48 21.51
N MET A 144 4.62 -0.31 21.21
CA MET A 144 5.10 -0.57 19.86
C MET A 144 4.04 -1.24 18.99
N LEU A 145 3.42 -2.31 19.49
CA LEU A 145 2.33 -3.00 18.78
C LEU A 145 1.15 -2.08 18.51
N ARG A 146 0.84 -1.17 19.46
CA ARG A 146 -0.20 -0.15 19.28
C ARG A 146 0.16 0.85 18.18
N HIS A 147 1.42 1.23 18.01
CA HIS A 147 1.85 2.09 16.91
C HIS A 147 1.67 1.38 15.57
N ILE A 148 2.15 0.14 15.43
CA ILE A 148 1.96 -0.64 14.20
C ILE A 148 0.47 -0.81 13.87
N GLN A 149 -0.37 -1.10 14.88
CA GLN A 149 -1.82 -1.19 14.69
C GLN A 149 -2.44 0.14 14.20
N THR A 150 -1.94 1.26 14.72
CA THR A 150 -2.36 2.60 14.28
C THR A 150 -1.97 2.82 12.82
N ASP A 151 -0.75 2.45 12.44
CA ASP A 151 -0.24 2.61 11.08
C ASP A 151 -0.97 1.72 10.08
N VAL A 152 -1.25 0.46 10.43
CA VAL A 152 -2.07 -0.46 9.60
C VAL A 152 -3.47 0.12 9.38
N THR A 153 -4.07 0.70 10.42
CA THR A 153 -5.39 1.35 10.32
C THR A 153 -5.33 2.59 9.42
N SER A 154 -4.29 3.40 9.57
CA SER A 154 -4.05 4.59 8.74
C SER A 154 -3.83 4.22 7.28
N ALA A 155 -2.99 3.22 6.99
CA ALA A 155 -2.74 2.69 5.65
C ALA A 155 -4.05 2.20 5.00
N LYS A 156 -4.89 1.48 5.76
CA LYS A 156 -6.21 1.05 5.28
C LYS A 156 -7.12 2.22 4.94
N SER A 157 -7.17 3.25 5.79
CA SER A 157 -7.97 4.46 5.55
C SER A 157 -7.50 5.19 4.30
N LEU A 158 -6.18 5.30 4.14
CA LEU A 158 -5.52 5.97 3.04
C LEU A 158 -5.76 5.24 1.71
N LEU A 159 -5.56 3.93 1.65
CA LEU A 159 -5.90 3.11 0.48
C LEU A 159 -7.39 3.20 0.10
N GLY A 160 -8.27 3.35 1.09
CA GLY A 160 -9.70 3.58 0.86
C GLY A 160 -10.03 4.97 0.30
N ARG A 161 -9.19 5.98 0.57
CA ARG A 161 -9.29 7.30 -0.08
C ARG A 161 -8.72 7.24 -1.49
N LEU A 162 -7.56 6.60 -1.67
CA LEU A 162 -6.93 6.40 -2.96
C LEU A 162 -7.84 5.62 -3.93
N ASP A 163 -8.43 4.48 -3.54
CA ASP A 163 -9.34 3.74 -4.43
C ASP A 163 -10.61 4.55 -4.78
N ARG A 164 -11.10 5.40 -3.88
CA ARG A 164 -12.21 6.32 -4.21
C ARG A 164 -11.78 7.37 -5.22
N GLU A 165 -10.63 8.00 -5.02
CA GLU A 165 -10.06 8.95 -5.97
C GLU A 165 -9.92 8.31 -7.36
N LEU A 166 -9.22 7.17 -7.43
CA LEU A 166 -9.03 6.40 -8.67
C LEU A 166 -10.36 6.01 -9.36
N ARG A 167 -11.42 5.71 -8.59
CA ARG A 167 -12.77 5.46 -9.14
C ARG A 167 -13.38 6.70 -9.75
N HIS A 168 -13.32 7.84 -9.06
CA HIS A 168 -13.83 9.10 -9.60
C HIS A 168 -13.11 9.44 -10.91
N GLN A 169 -11.79 9.33 -10.88
CA GLN A 169 -10.92 9.56 -12.03
C GLN A 169 -11.23 8.67 -13.23
N SER A 170 -11.55 7.40 -13.02
CA SER A 170 -11.91 6.50 -14.14
C SER A 170 -13.17 6.92 -14.91
N HIS A 171 -14.01 7.83 -14.39
CA HIS A 171 -15.22 8.31 -15.05
C HIS A 171 -15.01 9.63 -15.83
N ASP A 172 -13.98 10.41 -15.51
CA ASP A 172 -13.82 11.79 -15.99
C ASP A 172 -13.13 11.92 -17.38
N GLY A 173 -13.08 10.84 -18.15
CA GLY A 173 -12.58 10.87 -19.54
C GLY A 173 -11.06 10.82 -19.67
N THR A 174 -10.39 10.10 -18.77
CA THR A 174 -8.95 9.78 -18.84
C THR A 174 -8.51 9.33 -20.23
N ARG A 175 -7.28 9.67 -20.64
CA ARG A 175 -6.67 9.05 -21.82
C ARG A 175 -6.63 7.53 -21.63
N ARG A 176 -6.64 6.79 -22.74
CA ARG A 176 -6.65 5.32 -22.71
C ARG A 176 -5.50 4.73 -21.90
N HIS A 177 -4.32 5.37 -21.94
CA HIS A 177 -3.15 4.96 -21.16
C HIS A 177 -3.36 5.17 -19.66
N ASP A 178 -3.69 6.38 -19.21
CA ASP A 178 -3.96 6.69 -17.80
C ASP A 178 -5.09 5.81 -17.24
N SER A 179 -6.12 5.52 -18.04
CA SER A 179 -7.20 4.61 -17.68
C SER A 179 -6.70 3.20 -17.32
N GLN A 180 -5.70 2.70 -18.05
CA GLN A 180 -5.09 1.39 -17.78
C GLN A 180 -4.29 1.40 -16.48
N LEU A 181 -3.49 2.46 -16.24
CA LEU A 181 -2.74 2.64 -14.99
C LEU A 181 -3.69 2.76 -13.79
N ILE A 182 -4.75 3.56 -13.89
CA ILE A 182 -5.79 3.68 -12.86
C ILE A 182 -6.44 2.32 -12.55
N LEU A 183 -6.79 1.54 -13.58
CA LEU A 183 -7.35 0.20 -13.39
C LEU A 183 -6.32 -0.77 -12.78
N HIS A 184 -5.03 -0.59 -13.09
CA HIS A 184 -3.94 -1.39 -12.54
C HIS A 184 -3.73 -1.10 -11.05
N MET A 185 -3.56 0.17 -10.67
CA MET A 185 -3.47 0.60 -9.27
C MET A 185 -4.65 0.11 -8.44
N ARG A 186 -5.89 0.27 -8.95
CA ARG A 186 -7.09 -0.23 -8.26
C ARG A 186 -7.06 -1.75 -8.06
N ARG A 187 -6.52 -2.49 -9.03
CA ARG A 187 -6.34 -3.93 -8.92
C ARG A 187 -5.32 -4.27 -7.82
N ILE A 188 -4.18 -3.59 -7.77
CA ILE A 188 -3.16 -3.76 -6.73
C ILE A 188 -3.79 -3.51 -5.34
N ILE A 189 -4.51 -2.40 -5.18
CA ILE A 189 -5.16 -2.05 -3.90
C ILE A 189 -6.11 -3.17 -3.44
N VAL A 190 -6.98 -3.65 -4.34
CA VAL A 190 -8.01 -4.63 -3.98
C VAL A 190 -7.46 -6.05 -3.81
N ARG A 191 -6.53 -6.46 -4.68
CA ARG A 191 -6.05 -7.86 -4.73
C ARG A 191 -4.83 -8.12 -3.87
N GLU A 192 -4.06 -7.09 -3.54
CA GLU A 192 -2.78 -7.24 -2.84
C GLU A 192 -2.78 -6.47 -1.53
N ALA A 193 -3.05 -5.16 -1.58
CA ALA A 193 -2.91 -4.30 -0.41
C ALA A 193 -3.94 -4.61 0.70
N TYR A 194 -5.23 -4.70 0.37
CA TYR A 194 -6.25 -5.01 1.40
C TYR A 194 -6.07 -6.40 2.03
N PRO A 195 -5.82 -7.48 1.27
CA PRO A 195 -5.50 -8.78 1.86
C PRO A 195 -4.28 -8.72 2.78
N LEU A 196 -3.21 -8.03 2.37
CA LEU A 196 -2.00 -7.88 3.18
C LEU A 196 -2.28 -7.15 4.50
N LEU A 197 -2.99 -6.02 4.47
CA LEU A 197 -3.39 -5.31 5.69
C LEU A 197 -4.30 -6.15 6.58
N GLY A 198 -5.14 -7.01 5.99
CA GLY A 198 -5.92 -8.01 6.73
C GLY A 198 -5.04 -9.02 7.46
N LEU A 199 -3.99 -9.53 6.80
CA LEU A 199 -3.02 -10.44 7.44
C LEU A 199 -2.26 -9.75 8.58
N MET A 200 -1.81 -8.50 8.38
CA MET A 200 -1.16 -7.71 9.42
C MET A 200 -2.08 -7.50 10.63
N GLN A 201 -3.34 -7.12 10.38
CA GLN A 201 -4.32 -6.93 11.45
C GLN A 201 -4.56 -8.22 12.25
N ASN A 202 -4.72 -9.35 11.56
CA ASN A 202 -4.92 -10.65 12.21
C ASN A 202 -3.70 -11.08 13.03
N GLU A 203 -2.50 -10.80 12.53
CA GLU A 203 -1.26 -11.08 13.25
C GLU A 203 -1.06 -10.13 14.45
N LEU A 204 -1.63 -8.91 14.43
CA LEU A 204 -1.59 -8.00 15.58
C LEU A 204 -2.62 -8.36 16.66
N THR A 205 -3.86 -8.67 16.28
CA THR A 205 -4.94 -8.89 17.26
C THR A 205 -5.13 -10.34 17.66
N GLY A 206 -4.62 -11.29 16.87
CA GLY A 206 -4.89 -12.71 17.06
C GLY A 206 -6.29 -13.12 16.63
N ASP A 207 -7.09 -12.20 16.10
CA ASP A 207 -8.39 -12.50 15.53
C ASP A 207 -8.18 -13.23 14.21
N ARG A 208 -8.07 -14.57 14.30
CA ARG A 208 -8.31 -15.40 13.14
C ARG A 208 -9.78 -15.22 12.79
N TYR A 209 -10.07 -14.48 11.72
CA TYR A 209 -11.41 -14.34 11.12
C TYR A 209 -12.14 -15.70 11.16
N GLY A 210 -12.95 -15.90 12.20
CA GLY A 210 -13.30 -17.25 12.61
C GLY A 210 -14.17 -17.30 13.85
N SER A 211 -14.93 -16.23 14.11
CA SER A 211 -16.15 -16.29 14.91
C SER A 211 -17.12 -15.25 14.39
N SER A 212 -17.40 -15.32 13.08
CA SER A 212 -18.76 -15.06 12.62
C SER A 212 -19.63 -16.21 13.14
N THR A 213 -19.78 -16.32 14.46
CA THR A 213 -21.01 -16.84 15.04
C THR A 213 -22.06 -15.83 14.63
N GLY A 214 -22.61 -16.06 13.44
CA GLY A 214 -23.84 -15.46 13.01
C GLY A 214 -24.89 -15.86 14.04
N HIS A 215 -25.01 -15.05 15.09
CA HIS A 215 -26.28 -14.84 15.74
C HIS A 215 -27.14 -14.09 14.71
N HIS A 216 -27.58 -14.84 13.71
CA HIS A 216 -28.83 -14.57 13.02
C HIS A 216 -29.88 -14.58 14.13
N HIS A 217 -30.12 -13.40 14.71
CA HIS A 217 -31.34 -13.14 15.45
C HIS A 217 -32.47 -13.32 14.43
N HIS A 218 -32.98 -14.54 14.40
CA HIS A 218 -34.22 -14.88 13.73
C HIS A 218 -35.29 -14.03 14.40
N HIS A 219 -35.64 -12.90 13.78
CA HIS A 219 -36.83 -12.16 14.14
C HIS A 219 -38.02 -13.02 13.70
N PRO A 220 -38.87 -13.52 14.61
CA PRO A 220 -40.16 -14.07 14.20
C PRO A 220 -41.00 -12.91 13.68
N GLY A 221 -41.42 -13.03 12.42
CA GLY A 221 -42.38 -12.13 11.80
C GLY A 221 -43.76 -12.27 12.44
N TRP A 222 -44.47 -11.15 12.47
CA TRP A 222 -45.87 -11.02 12.81
C TRP A 222 -46.75 -11.60 11.71
#